data_AF-A0A8B6F752-F1
#
_entry.id   AF-A0A8B6F752-F1
#
_cell.length_a   1.000
_cell.length_b   1.000
_cell.length_c   1.000
_cell.angle_alpha   90.00
_cell.angle_beta   90.00
_cell.angle_gamma   90.00
#
_symmetry.space_group_name_H-M   'P 1'
#
loop_
_entity.id
_entity.type
_entity.pdbx_description
1 polymer ?
#
loop_
_entity_poly.entity_id
_entity_poly.type
_entity_poly.pdbx_seq_one_letter_code
_entity_poly.pdbx_strand_id
1 'polypeptide(L)'
;MSPRKMSTQQINTKVKTIRGGRIRDIEDCLIQYISEGRLDCVDVIVIHVGTNNVSDGDSVHAIMDDFKNLICTVRQSLPRTKL
;
A
#
# COMPACT_ATOMS: atom_id res chain seq x y z
N MET A 1 41.44 7.20 16.90
CA MET A 1 40.40 6.85 15.91
C MET A 1 39.07 6.70 16.65
N SER A 2 38.11 7.58 16.40
CA SER A 2 36.78 7.50 17.01
C SER A 2 35.96 6.42 16.29
N PRO A 3 35.27 5.51 17.00
CA PRO A 3 34.46 4.50 16.35
C PRO A 3 33.29 5.20 15.63
N ARG A 4 33.18 4.97 14.31
CA ARG A 4 32.02 5.39 13.53
C ARG A 4 30.78 4.76 14.17
N LYS A 5 29.95 5.57 14.82
CA LYS A 5 28.59 5.19 15.20
C LYS A 5 27.88 4.82 13.90
N MET A 6 27.61 3.53 13.68
CA MET A 6 26.55 3.12 12.76
C MET A 6 25.29 3.79 13.26
N SER A 7 24.81 4.82 12.57
CA SER A 7 23.43 5.25 12.77
C SER A 7 22.59 4.06 12.33
N THR A 8 21.93 3.41 13.28
CA THR A 8 20.79 2.56 13.00
C THR A 8 19.80 3.43 12.22
N GLN A 9 19.79 3.31 10.89
CA GLN A 9 18.72 3.83 10.06
C GLN A 9 17.45 3.18 10.62
N GLN A 10 16.68 3.94 11.40
CA GLN A 10 15.34 3.55 11.81
C GLN A 10 14.53 3.40 10.51
N ILE A 11 14.35 2.16 10.06
CA ILE A 11 13.41 1.85 9.00
C ILE A 11 12.04 2.25 9.55
N ASN A 12 11.48 3.35 9.05
CA ASN A 12 10.19 3.85 9.48
C ASN A 12 9.08 3.05 8.81
N THR A 13 8.88 1.82 9.28
CA THR A 13 7.82 0.94 8.78
C THR A 13 6.51 1.29 9.46
N LYS A 14 5.50 1.66 8.66
CA LYS A 14 4.11 1.77 9.11
C LYS A 14 3.34 0.56 8.61
N VAL A 15 2.64 -0.12 9.52
CA VAL A 15 1.76 -1.24 9.18
C VAL A 15 0.32 -0.83 9.44
N LYS A 16 -0.54 -1.05 8.44
CA LYS A 16 -1.98 -0.87 8.55
C LYS A 16 -2.68 -2.14 8.08
N THR A 17 -3.67 -2.58 8.85
CA THR A 17 -4.46 -3.77 8.55
C THR A 17 -5.94 -3.40 8.61
N ILE A 18 -6.70 -3.89 7.64
CA ILE A 18 -8.16 -3.74 7.57
C ILE A 18 -8.75 -5.15 7.65
N ARG A 19 -9.34 -5.50 8.79
CA ARG A 19 -9.93 -6.83 8.98
C ARG A 19 -11.13 -6.98 8.05
N GLY A 20 -11.15 -8.06 7.25
CA GLY A 20 -12.19 -8.27 6.24
C GLY A 20 -12.05 -7.34 5.03
N GLY A 21 -10.99 -6.53 4.95
CA GLY A 21 -10.78 -5.60 3.85
C GLY A 21 -10.60 -6.32 2.51
N ARG A 22 -11.21 -5.77 1.49
CA ARG A 22 -11.09 -6.12 0.08
C ARG A 22 -10.12 -5.15 -0.62
N ILE A 23 -9.85 -5.39 -1.89
CA ILE A 23 -8.94 -4.55 -2.69
C ILE A 23 -9.35 -3.07 -2.66
N ARG A 24 -10.64 -2.78 -2.85
CA ARG A 24 -11.17 -1.39 -2.82
C ARG A 24 -11.02 -0.71 -1.47
N ASP A 25 -11.17 -1.43 -0.36
CA ASP A 25 -10.97 -0.86 0.98
C ASP A 25 -9.51 -0.43 1.18
N ILE A 26 -8.56 -1.16 0.59
CA ILE A 26 -7.15 -0.76 0.59
C ILE A 26 -6.93 0.47 -0.28
N GLU A 27 -7.55 0.54 -1.46
CA GLU A 27 -7.49 1.70 -2.33
C GLU A 27 -8.00 2.97 -1.63
N ASP A 28 -9.19 2.91 -1.03
CA ASP A 28 -9.78 4.03 -0.29
C ASP A 28 -8.89 4.48 0.88
N CYS A 29 -8.31 3.52 1.61
CA CYS A 29 -7.37 3.82 2.70
C CYS A 29 -6.10 4.51 2.18
N LEU A 30 -5.58 4.11 1.02
CA LEU A 30 -4.41 4.74 0.42
C LEU A 30 -4.74 6.15 -0.07
N ILE A 31 -5.88 6.36 -0.73
CA ILE A 31 -6.35 7.68 -1.16
C ILE A 31 -6.44 8.61 0.05
N GLN A 32 -7.00 8.15 1.17
CA GLN A 32 -7.04 8.91 2.41
C GLN A 32 -5.63 9.25 2.93
N TYR A 33 -4.71 8.29 2.93
CA TYR A 33 -3.36 8.54 3.46
C TYR A 33 -2.55 9.49 2.56
N ILE A 34 -2.80 9.43 1.25
CA ILE A 34 -2.25 10.36 0.26
C ILE A 34 -2.79 11.76 0.51
N SER A 35 -4.11 11.92 0.69
CA SER A 35 -4.71 13.24 0.91
C SER A 35 -4.29 13.87 2.25
N GLU A 36 -3.96 13.04 3.24
CA GLU A 36 -3.38 13.47 4.53
C GLU A 36 -1.86 13.74 4.46
N GLY A 37 -1.19 13.57 3.30
CA GLY A 37 0.27 13.75 3.14
C GLY A 37 1.12 12.74 3.91
N ARG A 38 0.54 11.60 4.30
CA ARG A 38 1.20 10.62 5.19
C ARG A 38 2.18 9.70 4.47
N LEU A 39 2.14 9.70 3.13
CA LEU A 39 2.90 8.81 2.26
C LEU A 39 3.97 9.55 1.42
N ASP A 40 4.15 10.86 1.59
CA ASP A 40 5.05 11.70 0.77
C ASP A 40 6.50 11.21 0.74
N CYS A 41 6.95 10.51 1.79
CA CYS A 41 8.30 9.98 1.93
C CYS A 41 8.33 8.43 1.95
N VAL A 42 7.33 7.76 1.39
CA VAL A 42 7.28 6.29 1.36
C VAL A 42 7.92 5.77 0.08
N ASP A 43 9.03 5.05 0.22
CA ASP A 43 9.75 4.45 -0.90
C ASP A 43 9.11 3.17 -1.41
N VAL A 44 8.48 2.39 -0.51
CA VAL A 44 7.93 1.06 -0.80
C VAL A 44 6.60 0.87 -0.08
N ILE A 45 5.60 0.40 -0.80
CA ILE A 45 4.31 -0.06 -0.26
C ILE A 45 4.18 -1.54 -0.59
N VAL A 46 3.96 -2.37 0.44
CA VAL A 46 3.64 -3.79 0.25
C VAL A 46 2.16 -3.98 0.51
N ILE A 47 1.43 -4.51 -0.47
CA ILE A 47 0.00 -4.77 -0.36
C ILE A 47 -0.25 -6.27 -0.36
N HIS A 48 -0.94 -6.75 0.68
CA HIS A 48 -1.39 -8.13 0.79
C HIS A 48 -2.91 -8.16 0.96
N VAL A 49 -3.63 -8.44 -0.13
CA VAL A 49 -5.10 -8.37 -0.23
C VAL A 49 -5.62 -9.35 -1.27
N GLY A 50 -6.93 -9.61 -1.27
CA GLY A 50 -7.65 -10.36 -2.32
C GLY A 50 -8.31 -11.65 -1.83
N THR A 51 -7.90 -12.20 -0.69
CA THR A 51 -8.50 -13.44 -0.14
C THR A 51 -9.99 -13.28 0.17
N ASN A 52 -10.41 -12.10 0.63
CA ASN A 52 -11.82 -11.81 0.92
C ASN A 52 -12.65 -11.67 -0.37
N ASN A 53 -12.12 -11.01 -1.40
CA ASN A 53 -12.77 -10.94 -2.72
C ASN A 53 -13.06 -12.34 -3.28
N VAL A 54 -12.08 -13.25 -3.21
CA VAL A 54 -12.26 -14.65 -3.63
C VAL A 54 -13.30 -15.37 -2.77
N SER A 55 -13.26 -15.17 -1.44
CA SER A 55 -14.20 -15.81 -0.51
C SER A 55 -15.65 -15.35 -0.74
N ASP A 56 -15.83 -14.10 -1.16
CA ASP A 56 -17.13 -13.50 -1.44
C ASP A 56 -17.66 -13.83 -2.85
N GLY A 57 -16.88 -14.59 -3.64
CA GLY A 57 -17.30 -15.09 -4.96
C GLY A 57 -17.08 -14.09 -6.10
N ASP A 58 -16.22 -13.09 -5.93
CA ASP A 58 -15.88 -12.17 -7.02
C ASP A 58 -15.24 -12.93 -8.18
N SER A 59 -15.62 -12.56 -9.41
CA SER A 59 -14.97 -13.12 -10.59
C SER A 59 -13.51 -12.68 -10.67
N VAL A 60 -12.65 -13.53 -11.25
CA VAL A 60 -11.23 -13.19 -11.48
C VAL A 60 -11.10 -11.89 -12.27
N HIS A 61 -11.98 -11.62 -13.23
CA HIS A 61 -11.95 -10.38 -14.01
C HIS A 61 -12.20 -9.15 -13.13
N ALA A 62 -13.21 -9.21 -12.25
CA ALA A 62 -13.50 -8.13 -11.31
C ALA A 62 -12.32 -7.88 -10.35
N ILE A 63 -11.73 -8.95 -9.80
CA ILE A 63 -10.55 -8.87 -8.93
C ILE A 63 -9.37 -8.22 -9.66
N MET A 64 -9.13 -8.62 -10.91
CA MET A 64 -8.04 -8.06 -11.73
C MET A 64 -8.26 -6.59 -12.06
N ASP A 65 -9.50 -6.18 -12.32
CA ASP A 65 -9.81 -4.77 -12.58
C ASP A 65 -9.67 -3.91 -11.32
N ASP A 66 -10.09 -4.41 -10.15
CA ASP A 66 -9.84 -3.74 -8.86
C ASP A 66 -8.33 -3.61 -8.59
N PHE A 67 -7.52 -4.63 -8.86
CA PHE A 67 -6.06 -4.53 -8.74
C PHE A 67 -5.45 -3.50 -9.70
N LYS A 68 -5.92 -3.44 -10.95
CA LYS A 68 -5.46 -2.44 -11.91
C LYS A 68 -5.76 -1.03 -11.41
N ASN A 69 -6.97 -0.80 -10.90
CA ASN A 69 -7.39 0.50 -10.36
C ASN A 69 -6.48 0.91 -9.20
N LEU A 70 -6.30 0.02 -8.22
CA LEU A 70 -5.39 0.23 -7.09
C LEU A 70 -3.95 0.59 -7.55
N ILE A 71 -3.39 -0.16 -8.48
CA ILE A 71 -2.03 0.09 -9.01
C ILE A 71 -1.97 1.44 -9.73
N CYS A 72 -2.98 1.77 -10.55
CA CYS A 72 -3.07 3.04 -11.24
C CYS A 72 -3.13 4.20 -10.24
N THR A 73 -3.97 4.11 -9.23
CA THR A 73 -4.10 5.10 -8.15
C THR A 73 -2.75 5.34 -7.47
N VAL A 74 -2.05 4.28 -7.05
CA VAL A 74 -0.73 4.43 -6.42
C VAL A 74 0.29 5.05 -7.38
N ARG A 75 0.36 4.61 -8.63
CA ARG A 75 1.33 5.15 -9.59
C ARG A 75 1.09 6.61 -9.96
N GLN A 76 -0.18 7.04 -10.02
CA GLN A 76 -0.53 8.41 -10.34
C GLN A 76 -0.26 9.35 -9.16
N SER A 77 -0.60 8.93 -7.95
CA SER A 77 -0.43 9.76 -6.75
C SER A 77 0.98 9.71 -6.15
N LEU A 78 1.67 8.57 -6.28
CA LEU A 78 2.97 8.29 -5.66
C LEU A 78 3.97 7.76 -6.72
N PRO A 79 4.35 8.57 -7.72
CA PRO A 79 5.07 8.10 -8.91
C PRO A 79 6.49 7.57 -8.64
N ARG A 80 7.06 7.86 -7.46
CA ARG A 80 8.40 7.40 -7.06
C ARG A 80 8.36 6.18 -6.15
N THR A 81 7.18 5.81 -5.65
CA THR A 81 7.00 4.71 -4.71
C THR A 81 6.94 3.39 -5.45
N LYS A 82 7.65 2.39 -4.92
CA LYS A 82 7.60 1.01 -5.42
C LYS A 82 6.42 0.28 -4.78
N LEU A 83 5.71 -0.49 -5.59
CA LEU A 83 4.66 -1.41 -5.14
C LEU A 83 5.16 -2.85 -5.29
#